data_AF-A0AAW3TXJ2-F1
#
_entry.id   AF-A0AAW3TXJ2-F1
#
_cell.length_a   1.000
_cell.length_b   1.000
_cell.length_c   1.000
_cell.angle_alpha   90.00
_cell.angle_beta   90.00
_cell.angle_gamma   90.00
#
_symmetry.space_group_name_H-M   'P 1'
#
loop_
_entity.id
_entity.type
_entity.pdbx_description
1 polymer ?
#
loop_
_entity_poly.entity_id
_entity_poly.type
_entity_poly.pdbx_seq_one_letter_code
_entity_poly.pdbx_strand_id
1 'polypeptide(L)'
;MMRKILPIGALLIVCGCQQEVAVPTAKELIDNRQLLTEWQAKCNTGEYSRLTAEQKARFCSTTQEASVSVAEAAAAKSASDFYDTNTKRK
;
A
#
# COMPACT_ATOMS: atom_id res chain seq x y z
N MET A 1 -7.35 -48.32 -39.08
CA MET A 1 -7.25 -46.84 -39.02
C MET A 1 -6.98 -46.43 -37.58
N MET A 2 -6.16 -45.39 -37.42
CA MET A 2 -5.35 -45.04 -36.24
C MET A 2 -6.06 -44.88 -34.89
N ARG A 3 -5.44 -45.44 -33.83
CA ARG A 3 -5.56 -44.99 -32.43
C ARG A 3 -4.89 -43.62 -32.31
N LYS A 4 -5.59 -42.62 -31.79
CA LYS A 4 -5.00 -41.35 -31.33
C LYS A 4 -5.46 -41.08 -29.91
N ILE A 5 -4.60 -41.45 -28.97
CA ILE A 5 -4.70 -41.08 -27.56
C ILE A 5 -4.02 -39.70 -27.49
N LEU A 6 -4.80 -38.65 -27.23
CA LEU A 6 -4.27 -37.30 -26.99
C LEU A 6 -3.94 -37.18 -25.50
N PRO A 7 -2.66 -37.03 -25.11
CA PRO A 7 -2.31 -36.75 -23.73
C PRO A 7 -2.58 -35.28 -23.48
N ILE A 8 -3.64 -34.95 -22.74
CA ILE A 8 -3.85 -33.61 -22.19
C ILE A 8 -2.95 -33.48 -20.96
N GLY A 9 -1.65 -33.46 -21.21
CA GLY A 9 -0.61 -33.03 -20.28
C GLY A 9 -0.47 -31.52 -20.38
N ALA A 10 -1.49 -30.78 -19.96
CA ALA A 10 -1.35 -29.36 -19.72
C ALA A 10 -0.75 -29.19 -18.33
N LEU A 11 0.58 -29.20 -18.28
CA LEU A 11 1.37 -28.66 -17.19
C LEU A 11 0.85 -27.26 -16.85
N LEU A 12 0.05 -27.14 -15.79
CA LEU A 12 -0.19 -25.89 -15.12
C LEU A 12 1.05 -25.56 -14.29
N ILE A 13 2.12 -25.15 -14.97
CA ILE A 13 3.15 -24.33 -14.36
C ILE A 13 2.45 -22.99 -14.07
N VAL A 14 1.84 -22.88 -12.89
CA VAL A 14 1.65 -21.55 -12.29
C VAL A 14 3.07 -21.02 -12.16
N CYS A 15 3.44 -20.20 -13.14
CA CYS A 15 4.53 -19.27 -13.04
C CYS A 15 4.23 -18.49 -11.77
N GLY A 16 4.99 -18.77 -10.71
CA GLY A 16 5.08 -17.88 -9.57
C GLY A 16 5.69 -16.60 -10.11
N CYS A 17 4.85 -15.73 -10.66
CA CYS A 17 5.18 -14.34 -10.88
C CYS A 17 5.51 -13.83 -9.49
N GLN A 18 6.81 -13.82 -9.16
CA GLN A 18 7.37 -13.03 -8.09
C GLN A 18 7.03 -11.58 -8.50
N GLN A 19 5.83 -11.15 -8.12
CA GLN A 19 5.30 -9.85 -8.45
C GLN A 19 6.19 -8.90 -7.67
N GLU A 20 7.16 -8.30 -8.37
CA GLU A 20 7.92 -7.19 -7.88
C GLU A 20 6.91 -6.08 -7.60
N VAL A 21 6.45 -6.01 -6.34
CA VAL A 21 5.53 -4.99 -5.91
C VAL A 21 6.32 -3.69 -5.92
N ALA A 22 6.12 -2.89 -6.96
CA ALA A 22 6.68 -1.54 -7.04
C ALA A 22 6.10 -0.73 -5.88
N VAL A 23 6.97 -0.27 -4.99
CA VAL A 23 6.56 0.38 -3.74
C VAL A 23 6.64 1.88 -3.92
N PRO A 24 5.50 2.58 -3.76
CA PRO A 24 5.47 4.03 -3.81
C PRO A 24 6.40 4.61 -2.76
N THR A 25 7.03 5.71 -3.12
CA THR A 25 7.81 6.49 -2.17
C THR A 25 6.90 7.10 -1.09
N ALA A 26 7.47 7.43 0.08
CA ALA A 26 6.72 8.11 1.13
C ALA A 26 6.05 9.40 0.61
N LYS A 27 6.72 10.12 -0.28
CA LYS A 27 6.19 11.33 -0.91
C LYS A 27 4.94 11.06 -1.75
N GLU A 28 4.95 10.01 -2.58
CA GLU A 28 3.78 9.63 -3.38
C GLU A 28 2.59 9.21 -2.50
N LEU A 29 2.86 8.54 -1.38
CA LEU A 29 1.81 8.17 -0.42
C LEU A 29 1.25 9.40 0.30
N ILE A 30 2.09 10.36 0.68
CA ILE A 30 1.66 11.63 1.30
C ILE A 30 0.81 12.45 0.31
N ASP A 31 1.26 12.55 -0.95
CA ASP A 31 0.58 13.31 -2.00
C ASP A 31 -0.73 12.63 -2.46
N ASN A 32 -0.87 11.30 -2.29
CA ASN A 32 -2.06 10.54 -2.64
C ASN A 32 -2.66 9.78 -1.44
N ARG A 33 -3.61 10.44 -0.76
CA ARG A 33 -4.37 9.89 0.38
C ARG A 33 -5.07 8.55 0.09
N GLN A 34 -5.58 8.37 -1.13
CA GLN A 34 -6.28 7.13 -1.50
C GLN A 34 -5.29 5.97 -1.59
N LEU A 35 -4.15 6.21 -2.23
CA LEU A 35 -3.05 5.26 -2.30
C LEU A 35 -2.52 4.91 -0.91
N LEU A 36 -2.31 5.90 -0.04
CA LEU A 36 -1.90 5.67 1.35
C LEU A 36 -2.85 4.75 2.11
N THR A 37 -4.17 4.99 1.97
CA THR A 37 -5.20 4.18 2.64
C THR A 37 -5.19 2.74 2.13
N GLU A 38 -5.06 2.56 0.81
CA GLU A 38 -4.98 1.24 0.19
C GLU A 38 -3.74 0.47 0.70
N TRP A 39 -2.58 1.13 0.72
CA TRP A 39 -1.33 0.53 1.19
C TRP A 39 -1.37 0.19 2.68
N GLN A 40 -1.98 1.04 3.48
CA GLN A 40 -2.18 0.77 4.91
C GLN A 40 -3.12 -0.42 5.13
N ALA A 41 -4.19 -0.52 4.33
CA ALA A 41 -5.08 -1.68 4.36
C ALA A 41 -4.34 -2.96 3.97
N LYS A 42 -3.50 -2.95 2.93
CA LYS A 42 -2.71 -4.11 2.50
C LYS A 42 -1.71 -4.59 3.57
N CYS A 43 -1.15 -3.67 4.36
CA CYS A 43 -0.35 -4.01 5.55
C CYS A 43 -1.17 -4.69 6.65
N ASN A 44 -2.43 -4.26 6.85
CA ASN A 44 -3.31 -4.79 7.89
C ASN A 44 -3.98 -6.12 7.51
N THR A 45 -4.35 -6.31 6.25
CA THR A 45 -5.10 -7.50 5.78
C THR A 45 -4.22 -8.71 5.48
N GLY A 46 -2.90 -8.55 5.55
CA GLY A 46 -1.96 -9.64 5.23
C GLY A 46 -1.91 -9.96 3.74
N GLU A 47 -2.38 -9.08 2.85
CA GLU A 47 -2.28 -9.25 1.39
C GLU A 47 -0.82 -9.39 0.92
N TYR A 48 0.10 -8.82 1.71
CA TYR A 48 1.55 -8.90 1.60
C TYR A 48 2.19 -10.13 2.25
N SER A 49 1.42 -11.13 2.69
CA SER A 49 1.99 -12.37 3.28
C SER A 49 2.81 -13.20 2.29
N ARG A 50 2.70 -12.90 1.00
CA ARG A 50 3.48 -13.47 -0.12
C ARG A 50 4.79 -12.74 -0.39
N LEU A 51 5.01 -11.59 0.23
CA LEU A 51 6.30 -10.88 0.19
C LEU A 51 7.27 -11.46 1.20
N THR A 52 8.57 -11.25 0.99
CA THR A 52 9.55 -11.57 2.02
C THR A 52 9.32 -10.70 3.26
N ALA A 53 9.75 -11.18 4.43
CA ALA A 53 9.62 -10.43 5.68
C ALA A 53 10.29 -9.04 5.58
N GLU A 54 11.44 -8.95 4.92
CA GLU A 54 12.14 -7.68 4.67
C GLU A 54 11.35 -6.73 3.77
N GLN A 55 10.79 -7.22 2.66
CA GLN A 55 9.95 -6.42 1.77
C GLN A 55 8.72 -5.90 2.51
N LYS A 56 8.01 -6.78 3.20
CA LYS A 56 6.84 -6.41 4.01
C LYS A 56 7.18 -5.37 5.08
N ALA A 57 8.27 -5.57 5.82
CA ALA A 57 8.71 -4.63 6.86
C ALA A 57 9.04 -3.26 6.27
N ARG A 58 9.78 -3.22 5.15
CA ARG A 58 10.11 -1.97 4.45
C ARG A 58 8.85 -1.23 3.99
N PHE A 59 7.90 -1.94 3.40
CA PHE A 59 6.69 -1.34 2.82
C PHE A 59 5.76 -0.80 3.91
N CYS A 60 5.57 -1.56 4.98
CA CYS A 60 4.74 -1.11 6.08
C CYS A 60 5.42 0.00 6.90
N SER A 61 6.75 0.02 7.01
CA SER A 61 7.48 1.16 7.59
C SER A 61 7.22 2.44 6.79
N THR A 62 7.48 2.44 5.48
CA THR A 62 7.28 3.63 4.63
C THR A 62 5.83 4.10 4.63
N THR A 63 4.88 3.17 4.61
CA THR A 63 3.44 3.50 4.67
C THR A 63 3.07 4.09 6.03
N GLN A 64 3.64 3.57 7.11
CA GLN A 64 3.41 4.09 8.46
C GLN A 64 4.01 5.48 8.64
N GLU A 65 5.23 5.70 8.16
CA GLU A 65 5.89 7.02 8.17
C GLU A 65 5.04 8.05 7.42
N ALA A 66 4.58 7.73 6.20
CA ALA A 66 3.69 8.60 5.43
C ALA A 66 2.36 8.86 6.16
N SER A 67 1.79 7.84 6.81
CA SER A 67 0.55 7.98 7.60
C SER A 67 0.72 8.95 8.77
N VAL A 68 1.83 8.85 9.49
CA VAL A 68 2.14 9.73 10.62
C VAL A 68 2.31 11.16 10.14
N SER A 69 3.13 11.40 9.10
CA SER A 69 3.35 12.75 8.57
C SER A 69 2.04 13.43 8.13
N VAL A 70 1.15 12.67 7.50
CA VAL A 70 -0.16 13.16 7.08
C VAL A 70 -1.07 13.48 8.29
N ALA A 71 -1.05 12.67 9.33
CA ALA A 71 -1.80 12.91 10.56
C ALA A 71 -1.28 14.15 11.31
N GLU A 72 0.03 14.31 11.39
CA GLU A 72 0.68 15.49 11.99
C GLU A 72 0.33 16.77 11.23
N ALA A 73 0.40 16.75 9.90
CA ALA A 73 0.01 17.88 9.07
C ALA A 73 -1.47 18.25 9.26
N ALA A 74 -2.36 17.26 9.36
CA ALA A 74 -3.78 17.49 9.62
C ALA A 74 -4.04 18.07 11.02
N ALA A 75 -3.32 17.60 12.03
CA ALA A 75 -3.40 18.14 13.39
C ALA A 75 -2.89 19.60 13.46
N ALA A 76 -1.76 19.89 12.83
CA ALA A 76 -1.21 21.24 12.73
C ALA A 76 -2.17 22.20 12.02
N LYS A 77 -2.78 21.76 10.91
CA LYS A 77 -3.80 22.55 10.20
C LYS A 77 -5.01 22.82 11.10
N SER A 78 -5.49 21.80 11.83
CA SER A 78 -6.64 21.96 12.73
C SER A 78 -6.38 22.97 13.85
N ALA A 79 -5.17 22.98 14.42
CA ALA A 79 -4.78 23.96 15.43
C ALA A 79 -4.72 25.38 14.87
N SER A 80 -4.19 25.54 13.65
CA SER A 80 -4.15 26.83 12.94
C SER A 80 -5.56 27.35 12.62
N ASP A 81 -6.42 26.50 12.05
CA ASP A 81 -7.80 26.86 11.70
C ASP A 81 -8.62 27.23 12.95
N PHE A 82 -8.38 26.55 14.08
CA PHE A 82 -8.97 26.91 15.37
C PHE A 82 -8.52 28.30 15.83
N TYR A 83 -7.21 28.59 15.77
CA TYR A 83 -6.68 29.91 16.15
C TYR A 83 -7.25 31.03 15.27
N ASP A 84 -7.26 30.84 13.95
CA ASP A 84 -7.80 31.81 12.99
C ASP A 84 -9.29 32.10 13.26
N THR A 85 -10.08 31.05 13.46
CA THR A 85 -11.53 31.19 13.74
C THR A 85 -11.81 31.94 15.04
N ASN A 86 -11.01 31.70 16.09
CA ASN A 86 -11.21 32.34 17.39
C ASN A 86 -10.65 33.76 17.47
N THR A 87 -9.62 34.09 16.68
CA THR A 87 -9.01 35.43 16.65
C THR A 87 -9.73 36.40 15.72
N LYS A 88 -10.35 35.92 14.64
CA LYS A 88 -11.20 36.73 13.75
C LYS A 88 -12.60 37.03 14.29
N ARG A 89 -13.01 36.37 15.37
CA ARG A 89 -14.29 36.63 16.08
C ARG A 89 -14.23 37.79 17.08
N LYS A 90 -13.20 38.63 17.02
CA LYS A 90 -13.12 39.90 17.76
C LYS A 90 -13.36 41.08 16.83
#